data_AF-A0A941TAB1-F1
#
_entry.id   AF-A0A941TAB1-F1
#
_cell.length_a   1.000
_cell.length_b   1.000
_cell.length_c   1.000
_cell.angle_alpha   90.00
_cell.angle_beta   90.00
_cell.angle_gamma   90.00
#
_symmetry.space_group_name_H-M   'P 1'
#
loop_
_entity.id
_entity.type
_entity.pdbx_description
1 polymer ?
#
loop_
_entity_poly.entity_id
_entity_poly.type
_entity_poly.pdbx_seq_one_letter_code
_entity_poly.pdbx_strand_id
1 'polypeptide(L)'
;MNCAPTIASTRAIRSSCGRQFVEGQVSLRRCFRQPIPKLLDVARYVDAAVSAHLAGRRMIASELFAVANDPEVREWTESIWGRNSAYVHVRRLPEVQSSERIEVRMPNKSQIAQIHERDGFHCRYCGVPVIRPEIRKRAVTLYPEVVTWGNSNATQHAGFQAMWAQYDHVVPHSSGGTNELDNLVLTCAPCNFGKMSYRLEELGLLDPRDFEPSHSTWDGLERLLTKLV
;
A
#
# COMPACT_ATOMS: atom_id res chain seq x y z
N MET A 1 31.56 83.99 -6.95
CA MET A 1 31.23 83.10 -8.08
C MET A 1 30.02 82.28 -7.62
N ASN A 2 28.79 82.79 -7.82
CA ASN A 2 27.89 82.50 -8.96
C ASN A 2 27.74 80.97 -9.14
N CYS A 3 26.60 80.29 -9.03
CA CYS A 3 25.20 80.67 -9.18
C CYS A 3 24.25 79.74 -8.37
N ALA A 4 23.00 80.20 -8.27
CA ALA A 4 21.82 79.75 -7.53
C ALA A 4 21.14 78.42 -8.02
N PRO A 5 20.05 77.96 -7.35
CA PRO A 5 19.52 76.58 -7.29
C PRO A 5 18.22 76.34 -8.10
N THR A 6 17.75 75.08 -8.21
CA THR A 6 16.33 74.78 -8.55
C THR A 6 15.82 73.40 -8.08
N ILE A 7 14.51 73.35 -7.83
CA ILE A 7 13.66 72.40 -7.08
C ILE A 7 12.95 71.37 -8.01
N ALA A 8 12.31 70.34 -7.39
CA ALA A 8 11.18 69.50 -7.88
C ALA A 8 11.55 68.33 -8.81
N SER A 9 10.87 67.17 -8.88
CA SER A 9 9.74 66.55 -8.17
C SER A 9 9.52 65.17 -8.83
N THR A 10 8.97 64.20 -8.09
CA THR A 10 8.16 63.04 -8.56
C THR A 10 8.66 62.15 -9.72
N ARG A 11 8.88 60.86 -9.44
CA ARG A 11 7.95 59.76 -9.80
C ARG A 11 8.49 58.40 -9.36
N ALA A 12 7.73 57.73 -8.49
CA ALA A 12 7.82 56.28 -8.34
C ALA A 12 7.30 55.63 -9.63
N ILE A 13 8.10 54.75 -10.23
CA ILE A 13 7.66 53.85 -11.29
C ILE A 13 7.72 52.43 -10.73
N ARG A 14 6.54 51.82 -10.62
CA ARG A 14 6.34 50.38 -10.41
C ARG A 14 6.68 49.63 -11.68
N SER A 15 7.42 48.52 -11.57
CA SER A 15 7.41 47.34 -12.46
C SER A 15 8.48 46.39 -11.91
N SER A 16 8.35 45.08 -11.77
CA SER A 16 7.29 44.11 -11.97
C SER A 16 7.90 42.76 -11.53
N CYS A 17 7.15 41.96 -10.78
CA CYS A 17 7.19 40.50 -10.84
C CYS A 17 8.59 39.83 -10.77
N GLY A 18 9.22 39.85 -9.61
CA GLY A 18 10.19 38.84 -9.22
C GLY A 18 9.48 37.69 -8.50
N ARG A 19 8.62 36.94 -9.21
CA ARG A 19 8.20 35.62 -8.71
C ARG A 19 9.42 34.72 -8.81
N GLN A 20 10.07 34.48 -7.68
CA GLN A 20 10.98 33.34 -7.55
C GLN A 20 10.17 32.10 -7.92
N PHE A 21 10.55 31.46 -9.02
CA PHE A 21 10.11 30.11 -9.33
C PHE A 21 10.67 29.20 -8.25
N VAL A 22 9.82 28.76 -7.32
CA VAL A 22 10.11 27.60 -6.50
C VAL A 22 9.79 26.40 -7.40
N GLU A 23 10.81 25.83 -8.04
CA GLU A 23 10.70 24.49 -8.62
C GLU A 23 10.30 23.54 -7.49
N GLY A 24 9.06 23.06 -7.53
CA GLY A 24 8.48 22.22 -6.49
C GLY A 24 9.26 20.90 -6.38
N GLN A 25 10.12 20.79 -5.37
CA GLN A 25 10.68 19.52 -4.95
C GLN A 25 9.53 18.58 -4.61
N VAL A 26 9.35 17.53 -5.41
CA VAL A 26 8.44 16.43 -5.06
C VAL A 26 9.05 15.75 -3.84
N SER A 27 8.44 15.93 -2.67
CA SER A 27 8.82 15.18 -1.47
C SER A 27 8.58 13.70 -1.71
N LEU A 28 9.65 12.91 -1.77
CA LEU A 28 9.55 11.46 -1.87
C LEU A 28 8.93 10.89 -0.59
N ARG A 29 8.12 9.86 -0.73
CA ARG A 29 7.38 9.22 0.36
C ARG A 29 7.55 7.70 0.32
N ARG A 30 7.52 7.05 1.49
CA ARG A 30 7.65 5.57 1.58
C ARG A 30 6.40 4.82 1.17
N CYS A 31 5.22 5.43 1.33
CA CYS A 31 3.94 4.82 1.04
C CYS A 31 2.92 5.84 0.52
N PHE A 32 1.82 5.35 -0.06
CA PHE A 32 0.70 6.17 -0.53
C PHE A 32 -0.01 6.92 0.60
N ARG A 33 -0.32 6.21 1.68
CA ARG A 33 -0.97 6.76 2.87
C ARG A 33 -0.42 6.03 4.08
N GLN A 34 -0.14 6.76 5.15
CA GLN A 34 0.28 6.15 6.41
C GLN A 34 -0.82 5.22 6.94
N PRO A 35 -0.49 4.05 7.48
CA PRO A 35 -1.46 3.20 8.17
C PRO A 35 -2.12 3.96 9.32
N ILE A 36 -3.44 3.86 9.44
CA ILE A 36 -4.19 4.39 10.58
C ILE A 36 -4.09 3.41 11.78
N PRO A 37 -4.20 3.89 13.03
CA PRO A 37 -4.17 3.01 14.21
C PRO A 37 -5.19 1.86 14.14
N LYS A 38 -6.35 2.08 13.53
CA LYS A 38 -7.39 1.07 13.37
C LYS A 38 -6.93 -0.17 12.59
N LEU A 39 -5.97 -0.05 11.67
CA LEU A 39 -5.39 -1.21 10.98
C LEU A 39 -4.64 -2.13 11.95
N LEU A 40 -3.97 -1.56 12.96
CA LEU A 40 -3.29 -2.33 14.00
C LEU A 40 -4.30 -3.02 14.92
N ASP A 41 -5.40 -2.34 15.27
CA ASP A 41 -6.51 -2.95 16.02
C ASP A 41 -7.11 -4.12 15.25
N VAL A 42 -7.42 -3.93 13.96
CA VAL A 42 -7.95 -4.98 13.09
C VAL A 42 -6.99 -6.17 12.99
N ALA A 43 -5.68 -5.93 12.83
CA ALA A 43 -4.67 -6.98 12.83
C ALA A 43 -4.71 -7.78 14.15
N ARG A 44 -4.79 -7.10 15.31
CA ARG A 44 -4.92 -7.74 16.62
C ARG A 44 -6.21 -8.54 16.75
N TYR A 45 -7.33 -8.04 16.22
CA TYR A 45 -8.61 -8.75 16.27
C TYR A 45 -8.59 -10.03 15.44
N VAL A 46 -8.08 -10.00 14.20
CA VAL A 46 -8.00 -11.22 13.38
C VAL A 46 -6.99 -12.22 13.94
N ASP A 47 -5.89 -11.76 14.55
CA ASP A 47 -4.94 -12.62 15.25
C ASP A 47 -5.59 -13.33 16.44
N ALA A 48 -6.26 -12.55 17.30
CA ALA A 48 -6.99 -13.08 18.43
C ALA A 48 -8.14 -14.00 18.00
N ALA A 49 -8.81 -13.72 16.86
CA ALA A 49 -9.86 -14.56 16.32
C ALA A 49 -9.34 -15.94 15.92
N VAL A 50 -8.19 -15.99 15.24
CA VAL A 50 -7.52 -17.26 14.88
C VAL A 50 -7.08 -18.01 16.14
N SER A 51 -6.49 -17.32 17.12
CA SER A 51 -6.09 -17.94 18.39
C SER A 51 -7.29 -18.50 19.17
N ALA A 52 -8.42 -17.78 19.21
CA ALA A 52 -9.67 -18.25 19.81
C ALA A 52 -10.25 -19.45 19.06
N HIS A 53 -10.19 -19.46 17.73
CA HIS A 53 -10.62 -20.59 16.90
C HIS A 53 -9.83 -21.86 17.25
N LEU A 54 -8.50 -21.76 17.29
CA LEU A 54 -7.61 -22.89 17.61
C LEU A 54 -7.81 -23.40 19.05
N ALA A 55 -8.21 -22.52 19.97
CA ALA A 55 -8.58 -22.89 21.34
C ALA A 55 -10.02 -23.45 21.48
N GLY A 56 -10.74 -23.69 20.37
CA GLY A 56 -12.12 -24.18 20.37
C GLY A 56 -13.17 -23.12 20.76
N ARG A 57 -12.77 -21.87 20.98
CA ARG A 57 -13.66 -20.76 21.41
C ARG A 57 -14.32 -20.10 20.20
N ARG A 58 -15.18 -20.84 19.51
CA ARG A 58 -15.81 -20.46 18.23
C ARG A 58 -16.59 -19.14 18.31
N MET A 59 -17.34 -18.90 19.38
CA MET A 59 -18.13 -17.67 19.55
C MET A 59 -17.24 -16.42 19.64
N ILE A 60 -16.21 -16.47 20.49
CA ILE A 60 -15.23 -15.37 20.63
C ILE A 60 -14.53 -15.11 19.30
N ALA A 61 -14.12 -16.15 18.58
CA ALA A 61 -13.52 -15.99 17.26
C ALA A 61 -14.47 -15.30 16.26
N SER A 62 -15.75 -15.66 16.28
CA SER A 62 -16.76 -15.03 15.42
C SER A 62 -16.95 -13.55 15.74
N GLU A 63 -17.03 -13.18 17.03
CA GLU A 63 -17.13 -11.79 17.47
C GLU A 63 -15.89 -10.98 17.06
N LEU A 64 -14.70 -11.54 17.24
CA LEU A 64 -13.44 -10.90 16.87
C LEU A 64 -13.30 -10.70 15.36
N PHE A 65 -13.72 -11.67 14.54
CA PHE A 65 -13.81 -11.47 13.10
C PHE A 65 -14.83 -10.40 12.74
N ALA A 66 -16.00 -10.38 13.38
CA ALA A 66 -17.02 -9.37 13.10
C ALA A 66 -16.51 -7.94 13.37
N VAL A 67 -15.85 -7.69 14.51
CA VAL A 67 -15.30 -6.36 14.82
C VAL A 67 -14.11 -5.98 13.95
N ALA A 68 -13.43 -6.95 13.32
CA ALA A 68 -12.37 -6.69 12.36
C ALA A 68 -12.90 -6.19 10.99
N ASN A 69 -14.21 -6.27 10.75
CA ASN A 69 -14.86 -5.72 9.57
C ASN A 69 -15.17 -4.23 9.74
N ASP A 70 -14.11 -3.42 9.82
CA ASP A 70 -14.20 -2.05 10.28
C ASP A 70 -14.39 -1.00 9.13
N PRO A 71 -15.33 -0.04 9.27
CA PRO A 71 -15.60 0.97 8.25
C PRO A 71 -14.50 2.02 8.07
N GLU A 72 -13.72 2.35 9.11
CA GLU A 72 -12.59 3.28 9.00
C GLU A 72 -11.45 2.65 8.19
N VAL A 73 -11.23 1.35 8.37
CA VAL A 73 -10.29 0.57 7.55
C VAL A 73 -10.77 0.45 6.10
N ARG A 74 -12.08 0.34 5.88
CA ARG A 74 -12.68 0.39 4.53
C ARG A 74 -12.39 1.73 3.87
N GLU A 75 -12.64 2.84 4.56
CA GLU A 75 -12.36 4.18 4.04
C GLU A 75 -10.87 4.36 3.74
N TRP A 76 -9.99 3.88 4.62
CA TRP A 76 -8.55 3.90 4.37
C TRP A 76 -8.16 3.16 3.08
N THR A 77 -8.70 1.96 2.90
CA THR A 77 -8.46 1.11 1.73
C THR A 77 -8.93 1.81 0.44
N GLU A 78 -10.18 2.28 0.41
CA GLU A 78 -10.79 2.93 -0.75
C GLU A 78 -10.14 4.29 -1.09
N SER A 79 -9.50 4.94 -0.11
CA SER A 79 -8.79 6.20 -0.37
C SER A 79 -7.52 6.04 -1.22
N ILE A 80 -6.94 4.83 -1.26
CA ILE A 80 -5.67 4.57 -1.92
C ILE A 80 -5.88 4.02 -3.32
N TRP A 81 -6.77 3.04 -3.50
CA TRP A 81 -6.93 2.38 -4.79
C TRP A 81 -8.12 2.93 -5.59
N GLY A 82 -8.15 2.63 -6.89
CA GLY A 82 -9.23 3.07 -7.78
C GLY A 82 -8.98 4.45 -8.40
N ARG A 83 -9.85 4.80 -9.37
CA ARG A 83 -9.64 5.96 -10.28
C ARG A 83 -9.71 7.33 -9.59
N ASN A 84 -10.38 7.42 -8.45
CA ASN A 84 -10.61 8.67 -7.71
C ASN A 84 -9.80 8.72 -6.40
N SER A 85 -8.69 7.99 -6.33
CA SER A 85 -7.82 7.96 -5.16
C SER A 85 -7.32 9.35 -4.79
N ALA A 86 -7.51 9.73 -3.53
CA ALA A 86 -6.99 11.00 -3.00
C ALA A 86 -5.49 10.94 -2.71
N TYR A 87 -4.88 9.75 -2.74
CA TYR A 87 -3.50 9.51 -2.31
C TYR A 87 -2.58 9.01 -3.44
N VAL A 88 -3.13 8.71 -4.61
CA VAL A 88 -2.38 8.34 -5.82
C VAL A 88 -2.35 9.54 -6.76
N HIS A 89 -1.20 10.22 -6.77
CA HIS A 89 -0.93 11.31 -7.71
C HIS A 89 0.16 10.83 -8.68
N VAL A 90 -0.19 10.76 -9.96
CA VAL A 90 0.71 10.27 -11.02
C VAL A 90 1.24 11.46 -11.80
N ARG A 91 2.54 11.70 -11.73
CA ARG A 91 3.27 12.56 -12.65
C ARG A 91 3.72 11.72 -13.83
N ARG A 92 3.06 11.89 -14.99
CA ARG A 92 3.47 11.18 -16.21
C ARG A 92 4.89 11.56 -16.59
N LEU A 93 5.72 10.54 -16.77
CA LEU A 93 7.09 10.67 -17.28
C LEU A 93 7.16 10.06 -18.70
N PRO A 94 8.19 10.36 -19.50
CA PRO A 94 8.36 9.76 -20.81
C PRO A 94 8.31 8.23 -20.76
N GLU A 95 7.74 7.61 -21.80
CA GLU A 95 7.70 6.16 -21.90
C GLU A 95 9.12 5.60 -22.01
N VAL A 96 9.36 4.48 -21.34
CA VAL A 96 10.62 3.74 -21.45
C VAL A 96 10.41 2.66 -22.49
N GLN A 97 11.26 2.63 -23.53
CA GLN A 97 11.24 1.55 -24.51
C GLN A 97 11.73 0.27 -23.83
N SER A 98 10.85 -0.71 -23.64
CA SER A 98 11.24 -2.05 -23.18
C SER A 98 11.46 -2.96 -24.40
N SER A 99 12.67 -3.52 -24.53
CA SER A 99 13.02 -4.37 -25.68
C SER A 99 12.40 -5.77 -25.62
N GLU A 100 12.01 -6.28 -24.44
CA GLU A 100 11.50 -7.65 -24.29
C GLU A 100 10.38 -7.71 -23.25
N ARG A 101 9.26 -8.37 -23.59
CA ARG A 101 8.15 -8.64 -22.67
C ARG A 101 8.26 -10.09 -22.18
N ILE A 102 8.43 -10.28 -20.88
CA ILE A 102 8.43 -11.61 -20.28
C ILE A 102 6.98 -12.11 -20.18
N GLU A 103 6.76 -13.37 -20.59
CA GLU A 103 5.41 -13.96 -20.69
C GLU A 103 4.83 -14.34 -19.34
N VAL A 104 5.65 -14.92 -18.45
CA VAL A 104 5.23 -15.18 -17.06
C VAL A 104 5.08 -13.85 -16.35
N ARG A 105 4.04 -13.69 -15.52
CA ARG A 105 3.79 -12.44 -14.77
C ARG A 105 3.55 -12.63 -13.28
N MET A 106 3.38 -13.86 -12.82
CA MET A 106 3.08 -14.17 -11.42
C MET A 106 4.21 -15.01 -10.83
N PRO A 107 4.66 -14.73 -9.59
CA PRO A 107 5.59 -15.60 -8.91
C PRO A 107 5.00 -17.00 -8.69
N ASN A 108 5.86 -18.01 -8.80
CA ASN A 108 5.49 -19.38 -8.47
C ASN A 108 5.43 -19.58 -6.93
N LYS A 109 4.97 -20.76 -6.48
CA LYS A 109 4.83 -21.07 -5.05
C LYS A 109 6.13 -20.94 -4.25
N SER A 110 7.26 -21.33 -4.82
CA SER A 110 8.57 -21.24 -4.15
C SER A 110 9.01 -19.80 -4.00
N GLN A 111 8.84 -18.98 -5.03
CA GLN A 111 9.11 -17.54 -4.97
C GLN A 111 8.19 -16.84 -3.96
N ILE A 112 6.91 -17.20 -3.94
CA ILE A 112 5.95 -16.68 -2.95
C ILE A 112 6.46 -16.98 -1.53
N ALA A 113 6.87 -18.22 -1.23
CA ALA A 113 7.38 -18.58 0.09
C ALA A 113 8.63 -17.75 0.45
N GLN A 114 9.58 -17.60 -0.47
CA GLN A 114 10.78 -16.77 -0.27
C GLN A 114 10.44 -15.30 -0.02
N ILE A 115 9.45 -14.75 -0.73
CA ILE A 115 8.99 -13.37 -0.53
C ILE A 115 8.39 -13.20 0.87
N HIS A 116 7.54 -14.13 1.33
CA HIS A 116 6.97 -14.05 2.68
C HIS A 116 8.01 -14.19 3.77
N GLU A 117 8.97 -15.10 3.61
CA GLU A 117 10.09 -15.28 4.54
C GLU A 117 10.96 -14.01 4.61
N ARG A 118 11.33 -13.45 3.45
CA ARG A 118 12.11 -12.21 3.36
C ARG A 118 11.35 -11.01 3.93
N ASP A 119 10.07 -10.85 3.60
CA ASP A 119 9.29 -9.64 3.89
C ASP A 119 8.51 -9.71 5.22
N GLY A 120 8.61 -10.84 5.93
CA GLY A 120 8.07 -11.02 7.27
C GLY A 120 6.55 -10.86 7.37
N PHE A 121 5.80 -11.13 6.29
CA PHE A 121 4.35 -10.89 6.21
C PHE A 121 3.91 -9.42 6.39
N HIS A 122 4.75 -8.45 6.02
CA HIS A 122 4.37 -7.03 6.03
C HIS A 122 4.48 -6.42 4.63
N CYS A 123 3.60 -5.46 4.34
CA CYS A 123 3.67 -4.68 3.11
C CYS A 123 4.97 -3.88 3.07
N ARG A 124 5.78 -4.05 2.02
CA ARG A 124 7.06 -3.34 1.84
C ARG A 124 6.93 -1.83 1.60
N TYR A 125 5.73 -1.33 1.27
CA TYR A 125 5.46 0.10 1.17
C TYR A 125 5.03 0.71 2.50
N CYS A 126 3.91 0.24 3.08
CA CYS A 126 3.27 0.89 4.23
C CYS A 126 3.47 0.17 5.57
N GLY A 127 4.03 -1.04 5.59
CA GLY A 127 4.24 -1.82 6.81
C GLY A 127 2.99 -2.49 7.38
N VAL A 128 1.81 -2.38 6.75
CA VAL A 128 0.61 -3.10 7.18
C VAL A 128 0.87 -4.61 7.15
N PRO A 129 0.54 -5.37 8.21
CA PRO A 129 0.62 -6.83 8.18
C PRO A 129 -0.33 -7.39 7.11
N VAL A 130 0.10 -8.40 6.39
CA VAL A 130 -0.69 -8.98 5.29
C VAL A 130 -1.08 -10.43 5.55
N ILE A 131 -2.16 -10.84 4.89
CA ILE A 131 -2.84 -12.12 5.01
C ILE A 131 -3.00 -12.69 3.60
N ARG A 132 -2.58 -13.94 3.41
CA ARG A 132 -2.72 -14.63 2.14
C ARG A 132 -4.18 -14.97 1.79
N PRO A 133 -4.53 -15.02 0.50
CA PRO A 133 -5.89 -15.36 0.07
C PRO A 133 -6.34 -16.75 0.54
N GLU A 134 -5.43 -17.70 0.76
CA GLU A 134 -5.73 -19.03 1.30
C GLU A 134 -6.27 -18.97 2.73
N ILE A 135 -5.67 -18.14 3.60
CA ILE A 135 -6.15 -17.90 4.97
C ILE A 135 -7.54 -17.29 4.94
N ARG A 136 -7.73 -16.26 4.11
CA ARG A 136 -9.04 -15.62 3.95
C ARG A 136 -10.09 -16.62 3.49
N LYS A 137 -9.81 -17.43 2.46
CA LYS A 137 -10.73 -18.47 1.99
C LYS A 137 -11.08 -19.44 3.11
N ARG A 138 -10.10 -19.84 3.92
CA ARG A 138 -10.34 -20.69 5.10
C ARG A 138 -11.22 -20.00 6.14
N ALA A 139 -10.99 -18.72 6.45
CA ALA A 139 -11.81 -17.93 7.36
C ALA A 139 -13.25 -17.78 6.86
N VAL A 140 -13.46 -17.49 5.57
CA VAL A 140 -14.78 -17.47 4.92
C VAL A 140 -15.51 -18.82 5.09
N THR A 141 -14.82 -19.95 4.86
CA THR A 141 -15.42 -21.27 5.07
C THR A 141 -15.79 -21.53 6.54
N LEU A 142 -14.97 -21.07 7.48
CA LEU A 142 -15.16 -21.33 8.91
C LEU A 142 -16.17 -20.39 9.58
N TYR A 143 -16.31 -19.17 9.07
CA TYR A 143 -17.09 -18.07 9.65
C TYR A 143 -17.83 -17.26 8.56
N PRO A 144 -18.65 -17.89 7.71
CA PRO A 144 -19.25 -17.25 6.53
C PRO A 144 -20.16 -16.07 6.87
N GLU A 145 -20.79 -16.08 8.04
CA GLU A 145 -21.71 -15.02 8.50
C GLU A 145 -21.01 -13.69 8.80
N VAL A 146 -19.73 -13.73 9.17
CA VAL A 146 -18.98 -12.55 9.62
C VAL A 146 -17.77 -12.25 8.74
N VAL A 147 -17.17 -13.25 8.10
CA VAL A 147 -16.09 -13.10 7.12
C VAL A 147 -16.65 -13.22 5.71
N THR A 148 -17.18 -12.11 5.19
CA THR A 148 -17.78 -12.05 3.85
C THR A 148 -16.74 -11.79 2.76
N TRP A 149 -16.98 -12.37 1.57
CA TRP A 149 -16.14 -12.12 0.40
C TRP A 149 -16.92 -12.18 -0.92
N GLY A 150 -17.75 -11.16 -1.17
CA GLY A 150 -18.54 -11.05 -2.40
C GLY A 150 -17.78 -10.50 -3.61
N ASN A 151 -18.52 -10.25 -4.70
CA ASN A 151 -17.98 -9.81 -5.99
C ASN A 151 -17.67 -8.31 -6.08
N SER A 152 -18.01 -7.53 -5.05
CA SER A 152 -17.74 -6.09 -4.99
C SER A 152 -16.96 -5.73 -3.73
N ASN A 153 -16.21 -4.63 -3.75
CA ASN A 153 -15.44 -4.18 -2.59
C ASN A 153 -16.33 -4.00 -1.34
N ALA A 154 -17.54 -3.46 -1.52
CA ALA A 154 -18.49 -3.22 -0.44
C ALA A 154 -19.04 -4.51 0.20
N THR A 155 -19.01 -5.63 -0.53
CA THR A 155 -19.47 -6.94 -0.05
C THR A 155 -18.35 -7.84 0.47
N GLN A 156 -17.12 -7.32 0.51
CA GLN A 156 -15.96 -7.99 1.08
C GLN A 156 -15.68 -7.46 2.49
N HIS A 157 -15.14 -8.31 3.34
CA HIS A 157 -14.70 -7.94 4.68
C HIS A 157 -13.53 -6.94 4.65
N ALA A 158 -13.63 -5.83 5.39
CA ALA A 158 -12.69 -4.71 5.37
C ALA A 158 -11.29 -5.07 5.83
N GLY A 159 -11.13 -5.71 7.00
CA GLY A 159 -9.82 -6.14 7.48
C GLY A 159 -9.08 -7.06 6.50
N PHE A 160 -9.73 -8.16 6.08
CA PHE A 160 -9.15 -9.07 5.08
C PHE A 160 -8.83 -8.40 3.74
N GLN A 161 -9.58 -7.37 3.34
CA GLN A 161 -9.30 -6.65 2.11
C GLN A 161 -8.09 -5.72 2.25
N ALA A 162 -8.05 -4.93 3.33
CA ALA A 162 -6.94 -4.02 3.61
C ALA A 162 -5.61 -4.75 3.80
N MET A 163 -5.67 -5.94 4.41
CA MET A 163 -4.51 -6.80 4.69
C MET A 163 -4.28 -7.84 3.60
N TRP A 164 -4.97 -7.81 2.46
CA TRP A 164 -4.80 -8.86 1.45
C TRP A 164 -3.40 -8.80 0.83
N ALA A 165 -2.62 -9.86 0.99
CA ALA A 165 -1.29 -10.00 0.40
C ALA A 165 -1.36 -10.00 -1.13
N GLN A 166 -0.54 -9.15 -1.75
CA GLN A 166 -0.26 -9.08 -3.18
C GLN A 166 1.26 -9.14 -3.42
N TYR A 167 1.66 -9.40 -4.65
CA TYR A 167 3.07 -9.47 -5.06
C TYR A 167 3.27 -8.46 -6.18
N ASP A 168 4.01 -7.40 -5.89
CA ASP A 168 4.19 -6.28 -6.80
C ASP A 168 5.57 -6.31 -7.44
N HIS A 169 5.63 -5.91 -8.71
CA HIS A 169 6.88 -5.66 -9.42
C HIS A 169 7.32 -4.23 -9.15
N VAL A 170 8.43 -4.03 -8.44
CA VAL A 170 8.92 -2.68 -8.12
C VAL A 170 9.16 -1.88 -9.40
N VAL A 171 9.88 -2.46 -10.35
CA VAL A 171 9.88 -2.02 -11.75
C VAL A 171 8.72 -2.73 -12.46
N PRO A 172 7.72 -2.01 -12.99
CA PRO A 172 6.58 -2.64 -13.65
C PRO A 172 6.99 -3.28 -14.99
N HIS A 173 6.29 -4.34 -15.40
CA HIS A 173 6.48 -5.01 -16.70
C HIS A 173 6.41 -4.05 -17.89
N SER A 174 5.53 -3.04 -17.84
CA SER A 174 5.40 -1.99 -18.87
C SER A 174 6.65 -1.13 -19.03
N SER A 175 7.57 -1.17 -18.05
CA SER A 175 8.87 -0.49 -18.07
C SER A 175 10.04 -1.47 -18.04
N GLY A 176 9.83 -2.73 -18.44
CA GLY A 176 10.89 -3.75 -18.55
C GLY A 176 11.19 -4.54 -17.28
N GLY A 177 10.36 -4.44 -16.24
CA GLY A 177 10.49 -5.24 -15.03
C GLY A 177 10.28 -6.74 -15.26
N THR A 178 11.01 -7.57 -14.50
CA THR A 178 11.02 -9.03 -14.61
C THR A 178 10.34 -9.69 -13.40
N ASN A 179 10.14 -11.01 -13.43
CA ASN A 179 9.69 -11.77 -12.24
C ASN A 179 10.86 -12.29 -11.39
N GLU A 180 12.05 -11.71 -11.54
CA GLU A 180 13.15 -12.04 -10.64
C GLU A 180 12.78 -11.64 -9.20
N LEU A 181 13.26 -12.43 -8.24
CA LEU A 181 12.85 -12.32 -6.84
C LEU A 181 13.19 -10.93 -6.24
N ASP A 182 14.25 -10.29 -6.73
CA ASP A 182 14.71 -8.96 -6.33
C ASP A 182 13.85 -7.81 -6.89
N ASN A 183 13.04 -8.05 -7.92
CA ASN A 183 12.06 -7.11 -8.44
C ASN A 183 10.66 -7.30 -7.82
N LEU A 184 10.44 -8.42 -7.12
CA LEU A 184 9.17 -8.73 -6.48
C LEU A 184 9.17 -8.37 -5.00
N VAL A 185 8.13 -7.69 -4.53
CA VAL A 185 7.93 -7.35 -3.12
C VAL A 185 6.54 -7.73 -2.62
N LEU A 186 6.44 -8.09 -1.34
CA LEU A 186 5.17 -8.30 -0.67
C LEU A 186 4.47 -6.97 -0.41
N THR A 187 3.19 -6.89 -0.76
CA THR A 187 2.40 -5.66 -0.57
C THR A 187 1.01 -5.98 -0.02
N CYS A 188 0.40 -4.99 0.64
CA CYS A 188 -1.04 -5.04 0.86
C CYS A 188 -1.76 -4.62 -0.42
N ALA A 189 -2.99 -5.12 -0.61
CA ALA A 189 -3.76 -4.87 -1.80
C ALA A 189 -4.00 -3.37 -2.08
N PRO A 190 -4.26 -2.50 -1.09
CA PRO A 190 -4.33 -1.05 -1.31
C PRO A 190 -3.09 -0.46 -1.97
N CYS A 191 -1.88 -0.81 -1.50
CA CYS A 191 -0.64 -0.31 -2.12
C CYS A 191 -0.40 -0.89 -3.51
N ASN A 192 -0.65 -2.20 -3.70
CA ASN A 192 -0.50 -2.85 -5.01
C ASN A 192 -1.39 -2.20 -6.08
N PHE A 193 -2.69 -2.08 -5.79
CA PHE A 193 -3.66 -1.48 -6.72
C PHE A 193 -3.60 0.05 -6.76
N GLY A 194 -2.93 0.69 -5.79
CA GLY A 194 -2.56 2.10 -5.88
C GLY A 194 -1.38 2.31 -6.84
N LYS A 195 -0.40 1.40 -6.83
CA LYS A 195 0.77 1.46 -7.72
C LYS A 195 0.44 1.08 -9.16
N MET A 196 -0.38 0.06 -9.37
CA MET A 196 -0.71 -0.45 -10.71
C MET A 196 0.58 -0.68 -11.53
N SER A 197 0.60 -0.22 -12.78
CA SER A 197 1.75 -0.31 -13.68
C SER A 197 2.62 0.96 -13.70
N TYR A 198 2.45 1.85 -12.73
CA TYR A 198 3.24 3.08 -12.64
C TYR A 198 4.61 2.80 -12.06
N ARG A 199 5.61 3.55 -12.52
CA ARG A 199 6.94 3.55 -11.91
C ARG A 199 6.93 4.35 -10.62
N LEU A 200 7.89 4.08 -9.73
CA LEU A 200 7.95 4.75 -8.43
C LEU A 200 8.17 6.26 -8.56
N GLU A 201 8.95 6.68 -9.54
CA GLU A 201 9.26 8.09 -9.82
C GLU A 201 8.00 8.85 -10.27
N GLU A 202 7.10 8.18 -10.99
CA GLU A 202 5.81 8.76 -11.38
C GLU A 202 4.89 8.98 -10.17
N LEU A 203 5.08 8.20 -9.11
CA LEU A 203 4.28 8.24 -7.89
C LEU A 203 4.93 9.01 -6.74
N GLY A 204 6.16 9.49 -6.94
CA GLY A 204 6.99 10.09 -5.89
C GLY A 204 7.27 9.12 -4.74
N LEU A 205 7.36 7.82 -5.01
CA LEU A 205 7.65 6.80 -4.01
C LEU A 205 9.14 6.49 -3.95
N LEU A 206 9.63 6.22 -2.74
CA LEU A 206 10.95 5.63 -2.52
C LEU A 206 10.92 4.15 -2.90
N ASP A 207 12.06 3.60 -3.30
CA ASP A 207 12.17 2.16 -3.56
C ASP A 207 11.99 1.39 -2.24
N PRO A 208 10.96 0.52 -2.14
CA PRO A 208 10.71 -0.23 -0.91
C PRO A 208 11.84 -1.22 -0.57
N ARG A 209 12.70 -1.54 -1.55
CA ARG A 209 13.84 -2.46 -1.42
C ARG A 209 15.03 -1.82 -0.69
N ASP A 210 15.10 -0.49 -0.67
CA ASP A 210 16.15 0.27 0.01
C ASP A 210 15.99 0.29 1.54
N PHE A 211 14.94 -0.34 2.06
CA PHE A 211 14.65 -0.40 3.48
C PHE A 211 14.56 -1.84 3.97
N GLU A 212 15.02 -2.04 5.20
CA GLU A 212 14.89 -3.34 5.88
C GLU A 212 13.43 -3.78 5.96
N PRO A 213 13.14 -5.06 5.68
CA PRO A 213 11.82 -5.62 5.89
C PRO A 213 11.40 -5.55 7.36
N SER A 214 10.08 -5.48 7.59
CA SER A 214 9.55 -5.53 8.94
C SER A 214 9.39 -6.98 9.41
N HIS A 215 10.07 -7.33 10.49
CA HIS A 215 9.92 -8.61 11.16
C HIS A 215 9.23 -8.41 12.51
N SER A 216 8.15 -9.14 12.74
CA SER A 216 7.38 -9.11 14.00
C SER A 216 6.91 -10.53 14.36
N THR A 217 6.09 -10.66 15.40
CA THR A 217 5.45 -11.94 15.74
C THR A 217 4.27 -12.30 14.83
N TRP A 218 3.96 -11.46 13.83
CA TRP A 218 2.90 -11.72 12.87
C TRP A 218 3.31 -12.84 11.89
N ASP A 219 2.59 -13.95 11.94
CA ASP A 219 2.84 -15.18 11.16
C ASP A 219 1.97 -15.28 9.89
N GLY A 220 1.36 -14.17 9.46
CA GLY A 220 0.40 -14.17 8.35
C GLY A 220 -0.92 -14.88 8.66
N LEU A 221 -1.15 -15.29 9.91
CA LEU A 221 -2.22 -16.19 10.36
C LEU A 221 -2.14 -17.59 9.75
N GLU A 222 -0.96 -18.01 9.27
CA GLU A 222 -0.77 -19.28 8.56
C GLU A 222 -1.19 -20.51 9.39
N ARG A 223 -1.12 -20.40 10.72
CA ARG A 223 -1.62 -21.41 11.67
C ARG A 223 -3.10 -21.79 11.49
N LEU A 224 -3.91 -20.96 10.82
CA LEU A 224 -5.31 -21.29 10.49
C LEU A 224 -5.44 -22.39 9.43
N LEU A 225 -4.38 -22.65 8.63
CA LEU A 225 -4.34 -23.73 7.64
C LEU A 225 -3.84 -25.05 8.21
N THR A 226 -3.11 -25.02 9.31
CA THR A 226 -2.62 -26.23 9.95
C THR A 226 -3.81 -27.02 10.49
N LYS A 227 -3.93 -28.29 10.10
CA LYS A 227 -4.92 -29.20 10.71
C LYS A 227 -4.53 -29.32 12.18
N LEU A 228 -5.46 -29.03 13.09
CA LEU A 228 -5.32 -29.42 14.49
C LEU A 228 -5.08 -30.94 14.49
N VAL A 229 -3.91 -31.37 14.97
CA VAL A 229 -3.57 -32.78 15.19
C VAL A 229 -4.39 -33.29 16.36
#